data_AF-A0A4P6Q874-F1
#
_entry.id   AF-A0A4P6Q874-F1
#
_cell.length_a   1.000
_cell.length_b   1.000
_cell.length_c   1.000
_cell.angle_alpha   90.00
_cell.angle_beta   90.00
_cell.angle_gamma   90.00
#
_symmetry.space_group_name_H-M   'P 1'
#
loop_
_entity.id
_entity.type
_entity.pdbx_description
1 polymer ?
#
loop_
_entity_poly.entity_id
_entity_poly.type
_entity_poly.pdbx_seq_one_letter_code
_entity_poly.pdbx_strand_id
1 'polypeptide(L)'
;MSVAVLVLTASFVAVPLAARIVVNRRRTGELGVRFTRAAGAAQRWAWAAVVAGGGLTGVLAPVAELAAPAGAAVPRGVPEFLLATLPVPAGLRLVGLALAVAGVVSTSAAQSAMGASWRIDVDPSRHTPLVTGGPFALVRNPVYTAALIWATGQTLACPSAVSLTGLAVMTGALQVLVRRVEEPYLARLHGDAYRDYTSHVGRFLPRLGTHPQLPANAAQRRAESARGGGTGG
;
A
#
# COMPACT_ATOMS: atom_id res chain seq x y z
N MET A 1 10.57 -4.58 22.18
CA MET A 1 9.64 -4.58 21.03
C MET A 1 9.86 -3.36 20.14
N SER A 2 9.82 -2.15 20.69
CA SER A 2 9.98 -0.88 19.95
C SER A 2 11.26 -0.77 19.12
N VAL A 3 12.41 -1.22 19.66
CA VAL A 3 13.67 -1.28 18.91
C VAL A 3 13.55 -2.17 17.67
N ALA A 4 12.88 -3.32 17.77
CA ALA A 4 12.67 -4.21 16.64
C ALA A 4 11.77 -3.56 15.57
N VAL A 5 10.73 -2.82 15.98
CA VAL A 5 9.88 -2.06 15.05
C VAL A 5 10.68 -0.98 14.32
N LEU A 6 11.55 -0.24 15.01
CA LEU A 6 12.43 0.76 14.40
C LEU A 6 13.39 0.13 13.36
N VAL A 7 14.00 -1.00 13.71
CA VAL A 7 14.86 -1.76 12.77
C VAL A 7 14.07 -2.23 11.56
N LEU A 8 12.83 -2.70 11.76
CA LEU A 8 11.95 -3.11 10.67
C LEU A 8 11.53 -1.93 9.78
N THR A 9 11.34 -0.73 10.34
CA THR A 9 11.09 0.49 9.56
C THR A 9 12.27 0.83 8.67
N ALA A 10 13.48 0.85 9.24
CA ALA A 10 14.69 1.08 8.45
C ALA A 10 14.85 0.00 7.35
N SER A 11 14.58 -1.25 7.70
CA SER A 11 14.66 -2.39 6.76
C SER A 11 13.63 -2.31 5.63
N PHE A 12 12.40 -1.86 5.91
CA PHE A 12 11.34 -1.71 4.91
C PHE A 12 11.70 -0.69 3.82
N VAL A 13 12.50 0.31 4.14
CA VAL A 13 13.04 1.26 3.15
C VAL A 13 14.31 0.72 2.49
N ALA A 14 15.24 0.22 3.29
CA ALA A 14 16.57 -0.18 2.81
C ALA A 14 16.54 -1.43 1.93
N VAL A 15 15.81 -2.48 2.32
CA VAL A 15 15.83 -3.78 1.64
C VAL A 15 15.26 -3.68 0.22
N PRO A 16 14.08 -3.08 -0.04
CA PRO A 16 13.59 -2.95 -1.40
C PRO A 16 14.49 -2.06 -2.26
N LEU A 17 15.04 -0.97 -1.69
CA LEU A 17 15.99 -0.11 -2.42
C LEU A 17 17.27 -0.86 -2.78
N ALA A 18 17.86 -1.61 -1.86
CA ALA A 18 19.05 -2.40 -2.09
C ALA A 18 18.80 -3.51 -3.12
N ALA A 19 17.70 -4.26 -2.98
CA ALA A 19 17.28 -5.26 -3.95
C ALA A 19 17.14 -4.64 -5.36
N ARG A 20 16.59 -3.42 -5.45
CA ARG A 20 16.45 -2.68 -6.71
C ARG A 20 17.79 -2.31 -7.32
N ILE A 21 18.70 -1.74 -6.53
CA ILE A 21 20.05 -1.36 -6.98
C ILE A 21 20.79 -2.59 -7.49
N VAL A 22 20.72 -3.72 -6.78
CA VAL A 22 21.38 -4.98 -7.18
C VAL A 22 20.79 -5.51 -8.49
N VAL A 23 19.46 -5.60 -8.61
CA VAL A 23 18.81 -6.09 -9.82
C VAL A 23 19.10 -5.19 -11.01
N ASN A 24 19.06 -3.87 -10.83
CA ASN A 24 19.30 -2.94 -11.94
C ASN A 24 20.76 -2.93 -12.38
N ARG A 25 21.72 -2.89 -11.44
CA ARG A 25 23.15 -3.02 -11.75
C ARG A 25 23.46 -4.29 -12.53
N ARG A 26 22.87 -5.43 -12.14
CA ARG A 26 23.07 -6.73 -12.83
C ARG A 26 22.49 -6.77 -14.24
N ARG A 27 21.43 -5.99 -14.54
CA ARG A 27 20.73 -6.04 -15.83
C ARG A 27 21.19 -4.97 -16.82
N THR A 28 21.49 -3.77 -16.35
CA THR A 28 21.71 -2.60 -17.23
C THR A 28 22.99 -1.81 -16.92
N GLY A 29 23.71 -2.15 -15.84
CA GLY A 29 24.89 -1.40 -15.39
C GLY A 29 24.59 -0.05 -14.75
N GLU A 30 23.35 0.46 -14.83
CA GLU A 30 22.93 1.71 -14.21
C GLU A 30 22.40 1.50 -12.78
N LEU A 31 22.31 2.58 -11.98
CA LEU A 31 21.73 2.56 -10.63
C LEU A 31 20.18 2.45 -10.64
N GLY A 32 19.50 2.90 -11.70
CA GLY A 32 18.07 2.62 -11.93
C GLY A 32 17.06 3.39 -11.10
N VAL A 33 17.50 4.33 -10.26
CA VAL A 33 16.60 5.21 -9.49
C VAL A 33 16.40 6.51 -10.25
N ARG A 34 15.22 6.69 -10.85
CA ARG A 34 14.84 7.93 -11.53
C ARG A 34 13.53 8.42 -10.93
N PHE A 35 13.59 9.54 -10.22
CA PHE A 35 12.40 10.24 -9.71
C PHE A 35 11.80 11.06 -10.84
N THR A 36 10.51 10.85 -11.14
CA THR A 36 9.85 11.63 -12.19
C THR A 36 9.27 12.91 -11.60
N ARG A 37 9.67 14.06 -12.13
CA ARG A 37 9.20 15.38 -11.67
C ARG A 37 7.74 15.71 -12.06
N ALA A 38 7.07 14.83 -12.81
CA ALA A 38 5.76 15.08 -13.42
C ALA A 38 4.55 14.55 -12.64
N ALA A 39 4.72 14.16 -11.36
CA ALA A 39 3.63 13.64 -10.56
C ALA A 39 2.55 14.71 -10.29
N GLY A 40 1.28 14.40 -10.58
CA GLY A 40 0.14 15.28 -10.28
C GLY A 40 -0.04 15.55 -8.78
N ALA A 41 -0.76 16.62 -8.43
CA ALA A 41 -0.92 17.03 -7.02
C ALA A 41 -1.50 15.91 -6.13
N ALA A 42 -2.49 15.16 -6.61
CA ALA A 42 -3.08 14.04 -5.87
C ALA A 42 -2.06 12.94 -5.53
N GLN A 43 -1.15 12.63 -6.45
CA GLN A 43 -0.10 11.63 -6.24
C GLN A 43 0.91 12.09 -5.18
N ARG A 44 1.30 13.37 -5.21
CA ARG A 44 2.22 13.94 -4.20
C ARG A 44 1.61 13.90 -2.80
N TRP A 45 0.36 14.33 -2.66
CA TRP A 45 -0.33 14.30 -1.37
C TRP A 45 -0.57 12.88 -0.85
N ALA A 46 -0.92 11.95 -1.73
CA ALA A 46 -1.07 10.54 -1.35
C ALA A 46 0.26 9.96 -0.86
N TRP A 47 1.37 10.18 -1.57
CA TRP A 47 2.69 9.72 -1.11
C TRP A 47 3.13 10.39 0.20
N ALA A 48 2.91 11.69 0.36
CA ALA A 48 3.18 12.38 1.62
C ALA A 48 2.38 11.76 2.78
N ALA A 49 1.12 11.42 2.56
CA ALA A 49 0.28 10.75 3.56
C ALA A 49 0.72 9.30 3.81
N VAL A 50 1.18 8.55 2.81
CA VAL A 50 1.78 7.22 3.01
C VAL A 50 3.02 7.30 3.90
N VAL A 51 3.92 8.24 3.61
CA VAL A 51 5.13 8.48 4.41
C VAL A 51 4.78 8.90 5.83
N ALA A 52 3.82 9.80 5.99
CA ALA A 52 3.33 10.22 7.31
C ALA A 52 2.75 9.04 8.09
N GLY A 53 1.88 8.24 7.48
CA GLY A 53 1.28 7.06 8.10
C GLY A 53 2.31 6.03 8.54
N GLY A 54 3.28 5.71 7.66
CA GLY A 54 4.39 4.82 7.99
C GLY A 54 5.35 5.38 9.06
N GLY A 55 5.56 6.70 9.09
CA GLY A 55 6.32 7.37 10.14
C GLY A 55 5.62 7.30 11.50
N LEU A 56 4.29 7.45 11.53
CA LEU A 56 3.49 7.30 12.74
C LEU A 56 3.57 5.88 13.31
N THR A 57 3.39 4.84 12.47
CA THR A 57 3.44 3.44 12.90
C THR A 57 4.86 2.98 13.25
N GLY A 58 5.84 3.37 12.43
CA GLY A 58 7.17 2.79 12.43
C GLY A 58 8.24 3.59 13.16
N VAL A 59 7.98 4.85 13.50
CA VAL A 59 8.92 5.73 14.20
C VAL A 59 8.29 6.38 15.42
N LEU A 60 7.21 7.15 15.25
CA LEU A 60 6.66 7.95 16.34
C LEU A 60 6.11 7.06 17.46
N ALA A 61 5.31 6.04 17.13
CA ALA A 61 4.77 5.11 18.12
C ALA A 61 5.87 4.35 18.91
N PRO A 62 6.87 3.69 18.28
CA PRO A 62 7.92 3.01 19.03
C PRO A 62 8.85 3.98 19.80
N VAL A 63 9.09 5.20 19.30
CA VAL A 63 9.84 6.23 20.05
C VAL A 63 9.05 6.69 21.27
N ALA A 64 7.75 6.93 21.14
CA ALA A 64 6.87 7.28 22.25
C ALA A 64 6.87 6.18 23.33
N GLU A 65 6.77 4.91 22.93
CA GLU A 65 6.84 3.77 23.85
C GLU A 65 8.21 3.68 24.57
N LEU A 66 9.31 4.05 23.91
CA LEU A 66 10.65 4.10 24.53
C LEU A 66 10.84 5.30 25.46
N ALA A 67 10.22 6.44 25.14
CA ALA A 67 10.34 7.68 25.91
C ALA A 67 9.47 7.70 27.17
N ALA A 68 8.39 6.93 27.19
CA ALA A 68 7.48 6.80 28.31
C ALA A 68 7.26 5.32 28.68
N PRO A 69 8.30 4.61 29.16
CA PRO A 69 8.13 3.25 29.66
C PRO A 69 7.13 3.27 30.83
N ALA A 70 6.38 2.18 31.00
CA ALA A 70 5.34 2.07 32.01
C ALA A 70 5.81 2.60 33.39
N GLY A 71 5.11 3.63 33.92
CA GLY A 71 5.44 4.28 35.19
C GLY A 71 6.28 5.57 35.10
N ALA A 72 6.73 5.97 33.91
CA ALA A 72 7.41 7.26 33.73
C ALA A 72 6.43 8.45 33.79
N ALA A 73 6.88 9.56 34.39
CA ALA A 73 6.11 10.80 34.40
C ALA A 73 5.92 11.33 32.97
N VAL A 74 4.68 11.65 32.60
CA VAL A 74 4.36 12.24 31.30
C VAL A 74 5.04 13.62 31.19
N PRO A 75 5.84 13.87 30.15
CA PRO A 75 6.43 15.20 29.92
C PRO A 75 5.34 16.27 29.85
N ARG A 76 5.54 17.40 30.55
CA ARG A 76 4.58 18.52 30.54
C ARG A 76 4.33 18.99 29.11
N GLY A 77 3.05 19.11 28.74
CA GLY A 77 2.61 19.57 27.42
C GLY A 77 2.42 18.47 26.37
N VAL A 78 2.76 17.21 26.67
CA VAL A 78 2.45 16.07 25.79
C VAL A 78 1.11 15.46 26.20
N PRO A 79 0.12 15.39 25.29
CA PRO A 79 -1.12 14.68 25.57
C PRO A 79 -0.86 13.20 25.90
N GLU A 80 -1.41 12.74 27.03
CA GLU A 80 -1.19 11.38 27.55
C GLU A 80 -1.56 10.29 26.55
N PHE A 81 -2.61 10.49 25.75
CA PHE A 81 -3.06 9.54 24.74
C PHE A 81 -2.02 9.24 23.65
N LEU A 82 -1.05 10.14 23.42
CA LEU A 82 0.04 9.91 22.45
C LEU A 82 1.09 8.93 22.97
N LEU A 83 1.25 8.85 24.29
CA LEU A 83 2.22 7.99 24.97
C LEU A 83 1.57 6.70 25.50
N ALA A 84 0.23 6.70 25.63
CA ALA A 84 -0.53 5.56 26.11
C ALA A 84 -0.36 4.35 25.17
N THR A 85 0.30 3.32 25.70
CA THR A 85 0.37 2.01 25.06
C THR A 85 -0.91 1.25 25.36
N LEU A 86 -1.57 0.72 24.34
CA LEU A 86 -2.79 -0.05 24.52
C LEU A 86 -2.45 -1.44 25.10
N PRO A 87 -3.22 -1.93 26.07
CA PRO A 87 -2.98 -3.24 26.66
C PRO A 87 -3.30 -4.34 25.63
N VAL A 88 -2.27 -4.99 25.12
CA VAL A 88 -2.41 -6.19 24.26
C VAL A 88 -1.56 -7.35 24.82
N PRO A 89 -2.00 -8.61 24.63
CA PRO A 89 -1.20 -9.76 25.04
C PRO A 89 0.15 -9.82 24.32
N ALA A 90 1.20 -10.25 25.02
CA ALA A 90 2.55 -10.38 24.44
C ALA A 90 2.58 -11.25 23.16
N GLY A 91 1.78 -12.32 23.13
CA GLY A 91 1.64 -13.16 21.94
C GLY A 91 1.15 -12.40 20.70
N LEU A 92 0.21 -11.47 20.87
CA LEU A 92 -0.29 -10.65 19.76
C LEU A 92 0.77 -9.67 19.25
N ARG A 93 1.64 -9.17 20.13
CA ARG A 93 2.78 -8.32 19.74
C ARG A 93 3.81 -9.10 18.92
N LEU A 94 4.05 -10.37 19.26
CA LEU A 94 4.91 -11.27 18.49
C LEU A 94 4.32 -11.59 17.11
N VAL A 95 3.00 -11.81 17.03
CA VAL A 95 2.29 -11.92 15.75
C VAL A 95 2.46 -10.65 14.92
N GLY A 96 2.34 -9.47 15.55
CA GLY A 96 2.62 -8.19 14.91
C GLY A 96 4.02 -8.11 14.32
N LEU A 97 5.04 -8.54 15.07
CA LEU A 97 6.41 -8.60 14.58
C LEU A 97 6.57 -9.54 13.37
N ALA A 98 5.97 -10.72 13.43
CA ALA A 98 5.98 -11.69 12.33
C ALA A 98 5.31 -11.13 11.07
N LEU A 99 4.17 -10.44 11.23
CA LEU A 99 3.49 -9.75 10.13
C LEU A 99 4.34 -8.63 9.54
N ALA A 100 5.03 -7.84 10.37
CA ALA A 100 5.92 -6.79 9.90
C ALA A 100 7.09 -7.37 9.07
N VAL A 101 7.71 -8.46 9.53
CA VAL A 101 8.74 -9.18 8.76
C VAL A 101 8.18 -9.71 7.44
N ALA A 102 7.01 -10.36 7.46
CA ALA A 102 6.35 -10.88 6.27
C ALA A 102 6.03 -9.77 5.26
N GLY A 103 5.63 -8.59 5.74
CA GLY A 103 5.37 -7.41 4.91
C GLY A 103 6.63 -6.86 4.23
N VAL A 104 7.78 -6.83 4.91
CA VAL A 104 9.08 -6.47 4.29
C VAL A 104 9.41 -7.46 3.16
N VAL A 105 9.39 -8.76 3.46
CA VAL A 105 9.71 -9.82 2.49
C VAL A 105 8.77 -9.79 1.29
N SER A 106 7.46 -9.68 1.52
CA SER A 106 6.44 -9.65 0.47
C SER A 106 6.54 -8.41 -0.39
N THR A 107 6.89 -7.26 0.19
CA THR A 107 7.13 -6.01 -0.54
C THR A 107 8.30 -6.17 -1.50
N SER A 108 9.42 -6.70 -1.02
CA SER A 108 10.60 -6.96 -1.85
C SER A 108 10.28 -7.95 -2.98
N ALA A 109 9.59 -9.06 -2.67
CA ALA A 109 9.20 -10.05 -3.66
C ALA A 109 8.27 -9.47 -4.74
N ALA A 110 7.27 -8.68 -4.36
CA ALA A 110 6.35 -8.03 -5.28
C ALA A 110 7.04 -6.97 -6.16
N GLN A 111 8.01 -6.23 -5.61
CA GLN A 111 8.82 -5.29 -6.40
C GLN A 111 9.73 -6.00 -7.41
N SER A 112 10.32 -7.14 -7.04
CA SER A 112 11.13 -7.95 -7.93
C SER A 112 10.30 -8.54 -9.08
N ALA A 113 9.05 -8.95 -8.82
CA ALA A 113 8.15 -9.51 -9.82
C ALA A 113 7.79 -8.52 -10.94
N MET A 114 7.80 -7.22 -10.67
CA MET A 114 7.59 -6.18 -11.70
C MET A 114 8.78 -5.99 -12.65
N GLY A 115 9.97 -6.50 -12.30
CA GLY A 115 11.15 -6.42 -13.16
C GLY A 115 11.46 -5.00 -13.64
N ALA A 116 11.61 -4.83 -14.96
CA ALA A 116 11.91 -3.53 -15.58
C ALA A 116 10.72 -2.54 -15.58
N SER A 117 9.51 -3.01 -15.25
CA SER A 117 8.28 -2.20 -15.29
C SER A 117 8.04 -1.40 -14.00
N TRP A 118 8.68 -1.73 -12.87
CA TRP A 118 8.47 -1.00 -11.61
C TRP A 118 9.06 0.41 -11.64
N ARG A 119 8.26 1.35 -11.13
CA ARG A 119 8.62 2.75 -10.89
C ARG A 119 7.98 3.19 -9.58
N ILE A 120 8.57 4.22 -8.96
CA ILE A 120 8.03 4.86 -7.75
C ILE A 120 6.79 5.70 -8.08
N ASP A 121 6.72 6.19 -9.31
CA ASP A 121 5.71 7.14 -9.77
C ASP A 121 5.12 6.74 -11.11
N VAL A 122 3.85 7.13 -11.31
CA VAL A 122 3.19 7.08 -12.62
C VAL A 122 3.76 8.20 -13.49
N ASP A 123 4.37 7.83 -14.61
CA ASP A 123 4.82 8.75 -15.65
C ASP A 123 3.92 8.62 -16.88
N PRO A 124 3.06 9.63 -17.16
CA PRO A 124 2.17 9.60 -18.31
C PRO A 124 2.89 9.47 -19.66
N SER A 125 4.18 9.80 -19.74
CA SER A 125 4.96 9.80 -20.98
C SER A 125 5.52 8.43 -21.37
N ARG A 126 5.38 7.39 -20.53
CA ARG A 126 5.97 6.07 -20.75
C ARG A 126 4.90 4.98 -20.81
N HIS A 127 5.00 4.13 -21.83
CA HIS A 127 4.17 2.93 -21.98
C HIS A 127 4.89 1.73 -21.35
N THR A 128 4.38 1.22 -20.23
CA THR A 128 4.86 -0.04 -19.63
C THR A 128 3.95 -1.19 -20.00
N PRO A 129 4.46 -2.42 -20.17
CA PRO A 129 3.60 -3.59 -20.31
C PRO A 129 2.81 -3.85 -19.02
N LEU A 130 1.58 -4.34 -19.16
CA LEU A 130 0.73 -4.74 -18.04
C LEU A 130 1.30 -6.01 -17.41
N VAL A 131 1.59 -5.97 -16.10
CA VAL A 131 2.10 -7.12 -15.34
C VAL A 131 0.94 -7.80 -14.63
N THR A 132 0.64 -9.05 -15.00
CA THR A 132 -0.45 -9.86 -14.43
C THR A 132 0.03 -11.17 -13.79
N GLY A 133 1.31 -11.49 -13.91
CA GLY A 133 1.90 -12.73 -13.39
C GLY A 133 2.42 -12.64 -11.94
N GLY A 134 2.72 -13.80 -11.35
CA GLY A 134 3.29 -13.88 -10.00
C GLY A 134 2.35 -13.28 -8.95
N PRO A 135 2.83 -12.39 -8.04
CA PRO A 135 2.00 -11.74 -7.03
C PRO A 135 0.81 -10.94 -7.61
N PHE A 136 0.95 -10.44 -8.85
CA PHE A 136 -0.11 -9.70 -9.54
C PHE A 136 -1.29 -10.59 -9.95
N ALA A 137 -1.10 -11.91 -10.04
CA ALA A 137 -2.21 -12.84 -10.28
C ALA A 137 -3.13 -13.00 -9.05
N LEU A 138 -2.61 -12.71 -7.84
CA LEU A 138 -3.36 -12.85 -6.58
C LEU A 138 -4.13 -11.56 -6.26
N VAL A 139 -3.44 -10.43 -6.33
CA VAL A 139 -3.98 -9.08 -6.08
C VAL A 139 -3.30 -8.10 -7.01
N ARG A 140 -4.04 -7.09 -7.48
CA ARG A 140 -3.49 -6.16 -8.49
C ARG A 140 -2.52 -5.13 -7.93
N ASN A 141 -2.55 -4.90 -6.61
CA ASN A 141 -1.62 -4.01 -5.91
C ASN A 141 -0.83 -4.77 -4.82
N PRO A 142 0.02 -5.75 -5.17
CA PRO A 142 0.67 -6.63 -4.20
C PRO A 142 1.69 -5.89 -3.32
N VAL A 143 2.38 -4.88 -3.86
CA VAL A 143 3.31 -4.04 -3.08
C VAL A 143 2.56 -3.26 -2.00
N TYR A 144 1.44 -2.64 -2.34
CA TYR A 144 0.64 -1.89 -1.37
C TYR A 144 -0.07 -2.79 -0.37
N THR A 145 -0.48 -3.98 -0.79
CA THR A 145 -1.00 -5.01 0.12
C THR A 145 0.06 -5.40 1.16
N ALA A 146 1.29 -5.68 0.70
CA ALA A 146 2.40 -6.01 1.59
C ALA A 146 2.78 -4.85 2.53
N ALA A 147 2.72 -3.60 2.05
CA ALA A 147 2.92 -2.41 2.88
C ALA A 147 1.85 -2.30 3.99
N LEU A 148 0.58 -2.60 3.69
CA LEU A 148 -0.48 -2.62 4.70
C LEU A 148 -0.31 -3.74 5.71
N ILE A 149 0.13 -4.94 5.28
CA ILE A 149 0.50 -6.03 6.20
C ILE A 149 1.63 -5.59 7.12
N TRP A 150 2.65 -4.94 6.57
CA TRP A 150 3.77 -4.39 7.34
C TRP A 150 3.30 -3.39 8.40
N ALA A 151 2.54 -2.36 8.03
CA ALA A 151 2.04 -1.35 8.97
C ALA A 151 1.06 -1.92 10.01
N THR A 152 0.25 -2.91 9.63
CA THR A 152 -0.61 -3.64 10.57
C THR A 152 0.25 -4.38 11.60
N GLY A 153 1.31 -5.05 11.15
CA GLY A 153 2.27 -5.70 12.03
C GLY A 153 2.94 -4.74 13.02
N GLN A 154 3.39 -3.57 12.54
CA GLN A 154 3.96 -2.54 13.41
C GLN A 154 2.97 -2.01 14.45
N THR A 155 1.72 -1.80 14.03
CA THR A 155 0.63 -1.35 14.91
C THR A 155 0.36 -2.38 16.01
N LEU A 156 0.37 -3.67 15.69
CA LEU A 156 0.20 -4.74 16.69
C LEU A 156 1.41 -4.88 17.61
N ALA A 157 2.62 -4.65 17.11
CA ALA A 157 3.86 -4.73 17.89
C ALA A 157 3.99 -3.56 18.89
N CYS A 158 3.63 -2.34 18.47
CA CYS A 158 3.64 -1.10 19.26
C CYS A 158 2.24 -0.45 19.23
N PRO A 159 1.25 -1.01 19.95
CA PRO A 159 -0.13 -0.57 19.85
C PRO A 159 -0.35 0.72 20.66
N SER A 160 -0.78 1.75 19.97
CA SER A 160 -1.10 3.05 20.55
C SER A 160 -2.11 3.77 19.64
N ALA A 161 -2.70 4.86 20.14
CA ALA A 161 -3.53 5.73 19.29
C ALA A 161 -2.72 6.26 18.09
N VAL A 162 -1.42 6.50 18.27
CA VAL A 162 -0.50 6.97 17.23
C VAL A 162 -0.32 5.93 16.12
N SER A 163 -0.05 4.67 16.47
CA SER A 163 0.14 3.62 15.46
C SER A 163 -1.17 3.29 14.73
N LEU A 164 -2.32 3.26 15.44
CA LEU A 164 -3.64 3.12 14.82
C LEU A 164 -3.94 4.26 13.84
N THR A 165 -3.63 5.51 14.22
CA THR A 165 -3.79 6.67 13.35
C THR A 165 -2.90 6.55 12.12
N GLY A 166 -1.64 6.14 12.29
CA GLY A 166 -0.72 5.91 11.19
C GLY A 166 -1.21 4.84 10.21
N LEU A 167 -1.72 3.73 10.72
CA LEU A 167 -2.32 2.66 9.90
C LEU A 167 -3.54 3.17 9.12
N ALA A 168 -4.43 3.93 9.75
CA ALA A 168 -5.61 4.51 9.11
C ALA A 168 -5.22 5.51 8.00
N VAL A 169 -4.28 6.41 8.30
CA VAL A 169 -3.75 7.39 7.33
C VAL A 169 -3.12 6.68 6.14
N MET A 170 -2.26 5.68 6.38
CA MET A 170 -1.60 4.94 5.31
C MET A 170 -2.60 4.16 4.46
N THR A 171 -3.59 3.53 5.09
CA THR A 171 -4.66 2.82 4.38
C THR A 171 -5.48 3.75 3.49
N GLY A 172 -5.92 4.89 4.03
CA GLY A 172 -6.65 5.90 3.26
C GLY A 172 -5.82 6.45 2.10
N ALA A 173 -4.55 6.75 2.34
CA ALA A 173 -3.63 7.27 1.33
C ALA A 173 -3.41 6.27 0.18
N LEU A 174 -3.18 4.99 0.48
CA LEU A 174 -3.03 3.96 -0.55
C LEU A 174 -4.32 3.71 -1.33
N GLN A 175 -5.49 3.82 -0.69
CA GLN A 175 -6.78 3.76 -1.40
C GLN A 175 -6.93 4.93 -2.39
N VAL A 176 -6.55 6.15 -1.98
CA VAL A 176 -6.57 7.33 -2.86
C VAL A 176 -5.58 7.16 -4.01
N LEU A 177 -4.33 6.77 -3.72
CA LEU A 177 -3.29 6.55 -4.71
C LEU A 177 -3.75 5.56 -5.79
N VAL A 178 -4.22 4.39 -5.37
CA VAL A 178 -4.69 3.35 -6.31
C VAL A 178 -5.90 3.83 -7.10
N ARG A 179 -6.97 4.29 -6.44
CA ARG A 179 -8.25 4.56 -7.12
C ARG A 179 -8.24 5.83 -7.97
N ARG A 180 -7.47 6.84 -7.58
CA ARG A 180 -7.48 8.17 -8.22
C ARG A 180 -6.31 8.37 -9.17
N VAL A 181 -5.22 7.61 -9.00
CA VAL A 181 -4.01 7.78 -9.80
C VAL A 181 -3.73 6.53 -10.63
N GLU A 182 -3.48 5.38 -10.00
CA GLU A 182 -2.99 4.20 -10.72
C GLU A 182 -4.04 3.52 -11.59
N GLU A 183 -5.20 3.14 -11.03
CA GLU A 183 -6.22 2.41 -11.80
C GLU A 183 -6.75 3.22 -12.99
N PRO A 184 -7.02 4.54 -12.88
CA PRO A 184 -7.39 5.35 -14.04
C PRO A 184 -6.28 5.44 -15.09
N TYR A 185 -5.01 5.50 -14.66
CA TYR A 185 -3.88 5.51 -15.59
C TYR A 185 -3.76 4.17 -16.33
N LEU A 186 -3.81 3.04 -15.61
CA LEU A 186 -3.73 1.70 -16.19
C LEU A 186 -4.92 1.41 -17.12
N ALA A 187 -6.13 1.85 -16.75
CA ALA A 187 -7.31 1.73 -17.59
C ALA A 187 -7.16 2.50 -18.91
N ARG A 188 -6.62 3.74 -18.88
CA ARG A 188 -6.36 4.51 -20.10
C ARG A 188 -5.26 3.90 -20.97
N LEU A 189 -4.22 3.35 -20.34
CA LEU A 189 -3.06 2.80 -21.05
C LEU A 189 -3.33 1.43 -21.69
N HIS A 190 -4.12 0.58 -21.02
CA HIS A 190 -4.28 -0.82 -21.37
C HIS A 190 -5.70 -1.23 -21.80
N GLY A 191 -6.69 -0.36 -21.63
CA GLY A 191 -8.07 -0.57 -22.09
C GLY A 191 -8.63 -1.93 -21.67
N ASP A 192 -9.02 -2.72 -22.66
CA ASP A 192 -9.71 -4.01 -22.47
C ASP A 192 -8.87 -5.04 -21.73
N ALA A 193 -7.56 -5.09 -21.95
CA ALA A 193 -6.68 -6.00 -21.23
C ALA A 193 -6.70 -5.74 -19.71
N TYR A 194 -6.81 -4.47 -19.29
CA TYR A 194 -6.93 -4.11 -17.88
C TYR A 194 -8.33 -4.38 -17.31
N ARG A 195 -9.38 -4.19 -18.12
CA ARG A 195 -10.75 -4.58 -17.75
C ARG A 195 -10.84 -6.10 -17.50
N ASP A 196 -10.29 -6.91 -18.40
CA ASP A 196 -10.32 -8.37 -18.26
C ASP A 196 -9.56 -8.81 -17.01
N TYR A 197 -8.40 -8.22 -16.78
CA TYR A 197 -7.60 -8.46 -15.57
C TYR A 197 -8.35 -8.11 -14.28
N THR A 198 -8.98 -6.93 -14.21
CA THR A 198 -9.70 -6.47 -13.00
C THR A 198 -11.01 -7.23 -12.74
N SER A 199 -11.52 -7.99 -13.71
CA SER A 199 -12.71 -8.82 -13.52
C SER A 199 -12.45 -10.08 -12.69
N HIS A 200 -11.21 -10.55 -12.62
CA HIS A 200 -10.83 -11.76 -11.89
C HIS A 200 -9.89 -11.49 -10.70
N VAL A 201 -9.20 -10.34 -10.68
CA VAL A 201 -8.17 -10.02 -9.68
C VAL A 201 -8.60 -8.86 -8.76
N GLY A 202 -8.58 -9.13 -7.45
CA GLY A 202 -8.96 -8.16 -6.42
C GLY A 202 -7.94 -7.04 -6.21
N ARG A 203 -8.35 -5.97 -5.52
CA ARG A 203 -7.53 -4.75 -5.36
C ARG A 203 -6.34 -4.96 -4.43
N PHE A 204 -6.64 -5.30 -3.18
CA PHE A 204 -5.68 -5.50 -2.09
C PHE A 204 -5.82 -6.89 -1.44
N LEU A 205 -6.95 -7.56 -1.67
CA LEU A 205 -7.22 -8.89 -1.17
C LEU A 205 -7.77 -9.74 -2.33
N PRO A 206 -7.48 -11.05 -2.36
CA PRO A 206 -7.95 -11.92 -3.43
C PRO A 206 -9.47 -11.80 -3.59
N ARG A 207 -9.93 -11.66 -4.84
CA ARG A 207 -11.35 -11.55 -5.23
C ARG A 207 -12.14 -10.35 -4.67
N LEU A 208 -11.57 -9.52 -3.81
CA LEU A 208 -12.25 -8.34 -3.27
C LEU A 208 -11.97 -7.09 -4.11
N GLY A 209 -13.05 -6.38 -4.49
CA GLY A 209 -12.97 -5.20 -5.35
C GLY A 209 -12.68 -5.51 -6.81
N THR A 210 -13.03 -6.71 -7.27
CA THR A 210 -13.09 -7.04 -8.71
C THR A 210 -14.16 -6.19 -9.40
N HIS A 211 -14.03 -6.04 -10.71
CA HIS A 211 -15.04 -5.41 -11.57
C HIS A 211 -15.57 -6.48 -12.54
N PRO A 212 -16.49 -7.37 -12.10
CA PRO A 212 -17.05 -8.39 -12.97
C PRO A 212 -17.65 -7.74 -14.20
N GLN A 213 -17.34 -8.27 -15.37
CA GLN A 213 -18.02 -7.85 -16.58
C GLN A 213 -19.47 -8.32 -16.47
N LEU A 214 -20.41 -7.39 -16.58
CA LEU A 214 -21.82 -7.77 -16.69
C LEU A 214 -21.96 -8.64 -17.95
N PRO A 215 -22.63 -9.81 -17.87
CA PRO A 215 -22.87 -10.61 -19.06
C PRO A 215 -23.57 -9.73 -20.11
N ALA A 216 -23.15 -9.81 -21.38
CA ALA A 216 -23.62 -8.93 -22.46
C ALA A 216 -25.15 -8.80 -22.50
N ASN A 217 -25.85 -9.89 -22.20
CA ASN A 217 -27.30 -9.99 -22.16
C ASN A 217 -27.95 -9.15 -21.02
N ALA A 218 -27.25 -8.92 -19.91
CA ALA A 218 -27.71 -8.06 -18.81
C ALA A 218 -27.51 -6.57 -19.12
N ALA A 219 -26.45 -6.21 -19.85
CA ALA A 219 -26.23 -4.84 -20.33
C ALA A 219 -27.26 -4.45 -21.39
N GLN A 220 -27.58 -5.36 -22.32
CA GLN A 220 -28.66 -5.18 -23.31
C GLN A 220 -30.03 -5.02 -22.65
N ARG A 221 -30.40 -5.90 -21.70
CA ARG A 221 -31.67 -5.77 -20.96
C ARG A 221 -31.80 -4.45 -20.18
N ARG A 222 -30.72 -3.93 -19.59
CA ARG A 222 -30.74 -2.59 -18.96
C ARG A 222 -30.91 -1.47 -19.98
N ALA A 223 -30.27 -1.55 -21.13
CA ALA A 223 -30.42 -0.58 -22.20
C ALA A 223 -31.82 -0.57 -22.81
N GLU A 224 -32.44 -1.74 -22.97
CA GLU A 224 -33.83 -1.89 -23.44
C GLU A 224 -34.83 -1.40 -22.40
N SER A 225 -34.64 -1.75 -21.12
CA SER A 225 -35.52 -1.29 -20.04
C SER A 225 -35.43 0.23 -19.81
N ALA A 226 -34.27 0.85 -20.04
CA ALA A 226 -34.10 2.31 -20.00
C ALA A 226 -34.75 3.02 -21.19
N ARG A 227 -34.88 2.36 -22.34
CA ARG A 227 -35.60 2.89 -23.52
C ARG A 227 -37.12 2.69 -23.42
N GLY A 228 -37.57 1.61 -22.79
CA GLY A 228 -39.00 1.28 -22.67
C GLY A 228 -39.75 2.05 -21.57
N GLY A 229 -39.06 2.65 -20.60
CA GLY A 229 -39.70 3.41 -19.50
C GLY A 229 -40.10 4.85 -19.84
N GLY A 230 -39.86 5.33 -21.07
CA GLY A 230 -40.05 6.73 -21.48
C GLY A 230 -41.34 7.04 -22.24
N THR A 231 -42.23 6.08 -22.47
CA THR A 231 -43.41 6.23 -23.36
C THR A 231 -44.75 6.03 -22.64
N GLY A 232 -44.87 6.51 -21.40
CA GLY A 232 -46.13 6.51 -20.65
C GLY A 232 -46.39 7.87 -20.02
N GLY A 233 -46.80 8.84 -20.83
CA GLY A 233 -47.24 10.18 -20.44
C GLY A 233 -48.22 10.71 -21.46
#